data_AF-A0A2G9T8N7-F1
#
_entry.id   AF-A0A2G9T8N7-F1
#
_cell.length_a   1.000
_cell.length_b   1.000
_cell.length_c   1.000
_cell.angle_alpha   90.00
_cell.angle_beta   90.00
_cell.angle_gamma   90.00
#
_symmetry.space_group_name_H-M   'P 1'
#
loop_
_entity.id
_entity.type
_entity.pdbx_description
1 polymer ?
#
loop_
_entity_poly.entity_id
_entity_poly.type
_entity_poly.pdbx_seq_one_letter_code
_entity_poly.pdbx_strand_id
1 'polypeptide(L)'
;ETRWKVAKAREIGEGVKLYYSGEDTKRNGVAIAVAESLKEYASAVNRVSDRIMAVRIDTKEGYWAIFFVYAPQAGCSESEKDEFCWRLDDAIRSIPEGDYLAIAGNLDGH
;
A
#
# COMPACT_ATOMS: atom_id res chain seq x y z
N GLU A 1 -5.94 0.15 10.14
CA GLU A 1 -4.98 -0.93 10.44
C GLU A 1 -5.72 -2.26 10.47
N THR A 2 -5.18 -3.31 9.83
CA THR A 2 -5.92 -4.54 9.56
C THR A 2 -5.40 -5.80 10.25
N ARG A 3 -4.21 -5.76 10.86
CA ARG A 3 -3.61 -6.84 11.68
C ARG A 3 -3.47 -8.20 10.96
N TRP A 4 -3.31 -8.21 9.64
CA TRP A 4 -3.11 -9.43 8.85
C TRP A 4 -1.69 -10.00 9.03
N LYS A 5 -1.52 -11.31 8.82
CA LYS A 5 -0.24 -12.03 9.04
C LYS A 5 0.54 -12.34 7.76
N VAL A 6 -0.03 -12.05 6.59
CA VAL A 6 0.51 -12.51 5.31
C VAL A 6 0.25 -11.50 4.21
N ALA A 7 1.16 -11.42 3.26
CA ALA A 7 1.00 -10.74 1.98
C ALA A 7 0.20 -11.61 0.99
N LYS A 8 -1.04 -11.23 0.69
CA LYS A 8 -1.94 -12.01 -0.20
C LYS A 8 -2.91 -11.10 -0.98
N ALA A 9 -3.71 -11.74 -1.83
CA ALA A 9 -4.87 -11.16 -2.48
C ALA A 9 -6.07 -12.10 -2.30
N ARG A 10 -7.29 -11.58 -2.21
CA ARG A 10 -8.52 -12.39 -2.24
C ARG A 10 -9.68 -11.58 -2.81
N GLU A 11 -10.64 -12.26 -3.41
CA GLU A 11 -11.93 -11.67 -3.77
C GLU A 11 -12.79 -11.49 -2.51
N ILE A 12 -13.48 -10.36 -2.41
CA ILE A 12 -14.46 -10.06 -1.37
C ILE A 12 -15.74 -9.51 -2.01
N GLY A 13 -16.90 -9.93 -1.50
CA GLY A 13 -18.19 -9.46 -2.00
C GLY A 13 -18.40 -9.69 -3.50
N GLU A 14 -19.15 -8.77 -4.14
CA GLU A 14 -19.48 -8.81 -5.57
C GLU A 14 -18.31 -8.26 -6.42
N GLY A 15 -17.23 -9.03 -6.55
CA GLY A 15 -16.18 -8.79 -7.54
C GLY A 15 -15.05 -7.83 -7.14
N VAL A 16 -14.95 -7.47 -5.85
CA VAL A 16 -13.87 -6.59 -5.36
C VAL A 16 -12.63 -7.43 -5.01
N LYS A 17 -11.49 -7.06 -5.58
CA LYS A 17 -10.21 -7.70 -5.30
C LYS A 17 -9.47 -6.95 -4.19
N LEU A 18 -9.30 -7.62 -3.04
CA LEU A 18 -8.59 -7.09 -1.89
C LEU A 18 -7.12 -7.55 -1.90
N TYR A 19 -6.20 -6.60 -1.99
CA TYR A 19 -4.77 -6.81 -1.76
C TYR A 19 -4.41 -6.39 -0.34
N TYR A 20 -3.63 -7.20 0.37
CA TYR A 20 -3.23 -6.88 1.73
C TYR A 20 -1.81 -7.36 2.04
N SER A 21 -1.18 -6.65 2.97
CA SER A 21 0.17 -6.88 3.48
C SER A 21 0.14 -6.72 4.98
N GLY A 22 0.73 -7.68 5.66
CA GLY A 22 0.82 -7.69 7.11
C GLY A 22 1.85 -8.71 7.55
N GLU A 23 2.42 -8.50 8.72
CA GLU A 23 3.48 -9.31 9.30
C GLU A 23 3.00 -10.11 10.51
N ASP A 24 3.77 -11.12 10.90
CA ASP A 24 3.34 -12.15 11.85
C ASP A 24 3.06 -11.63 13.28
N THR A 25 3.48 -10.39 13.55
CA THR A 25 3.35 -9.68 14.83
C THR A 25 1.92 -9.23 15.14
N LYS A 26 0.96 -9.35 14.20
CA LYS A 26 -0.46 -8.92 14.34
C LYS A 26 -0.65 -7.45 14.75
N ARG A 27 0.37 -6.60 14.67
CA ARG A 27 0.26 -5.19 15.03
C ARG A 27 -0.26 -4.40 13.85
N ASN A 28 0.49 -4.38 12.75
CA ASN A 28 0.18 -3.51 11.63
C ASN A 28 -0.55 -4.25 10.50
N GLY A 29 -0.91 -3.52 9.45
CA GLY A 29 -1.42 -4.12 8.23
C GLY A 29 -2.13 -3.11 7.35
N VAL A 30 -1.76 -3.11 6.08
CA VAL A 30 -2.32 -2.28 5.01
C VAL A 30 -3.07 -3.11 4.00
N ALA A 31 -4.12 -2.53 3.43
CA ALA A 31 -4.88 -3.18 2.38
C ALA A 31 -5.43 -2.17 1.38
N ILE A 32 -5.50 -2.58 0.11
CA ILE A 32 -6.11 -1.84 -0.99
C ILE A 32 -7.20 -2.72 -1.58
N ALA A 33 -8.43 -2.21 -1.65
CA ALA A 33 -9.54 -2.85 -2.32
C ALA A 33 -9.70 -2.24 -3.71
N VAL A 34 -9.69 -3.09 -4.74
CA VAL A 34 -9.85 -2.68 -6.14
C VAL A 34 -11.21 -3.19 -6.62
N ALA A 35 -12.05 -2.28 -7.08
CA ALA A 35 -13.37 -2.60 -7.61
C ALA A 35 -13.27 -3.51 -8.84
N GLU A 36 -14.34 -4.26 -9.13
CA GLU A 36 -14.39 -5.20 -10.25
C GLU A 36 -14.00 -4.54 -11.58
N SER A 37 -14.50 -3.32 -11.83
CA SER A 37 -14.22 -2.56 -13.05
C SER A 37 -12.75 -2.20 -13.22
N LEU A 38 -11.95 -2.24 -12.15
CA LEU A 38 -10.53 -1.87 -12.14
C LEU A 38 -9.58 -3.06 -11.97
N LYS A 39 -10.08 -4.25 -11.61
CA LYS A 39 -9.22 -5.39 -11.21
C LYS A 39 -8.31 -5.88 -12.35
N GLU A 40 -8.79 -5.81 -13.59
CA GLU A 40 -8.03 -6.20 -14.79
C GLU A 40 -6.96 -5.16 -15.18
N TYR A 41 -7.14 -3.92 -14.74
CA TYR A 41 -6.18 -2.84 -14.95
C TYR A 41 -5.09 -2.80 -13.86
N ALA A 42 -5.23 -3.58 -12.78
CA ALA A 42 -4.22 -3.67 -11.73
C ALA A 42 -3.00 -4.46 -12.22
N SER A 43 -1.99 -3.75 -12.72
CA SER A 43 -0.83 -4.30 -13.42
C SER A 43 0.27 -4.79 -12.47
N ALA A 44 0.41 -4.16 -11.31
CA ALA A 44 1.42 -4.53 -10.32
C ALA A 44 0.94 -4.26 -8.89
N VAL A 45 1.45 -5.05 -7.94
CA VAL A 45 1.21 -4.86 -6.50
C VAL A 45 2.55 -4.91 -5.78
N ASN A 46 2.96 -3.78 -5.21
CA ASN A 46 4.17 -3.66 -4.44
C ASN A 46 3.86 -3.71 -2.94
N ARG A 47 4.42 -4.67 -2.21
CA ARG A 47 4.20 -4.85 -0.77
C ARG A 47 5.51 -4.61 -0.05
N VAL A 48 5.78 -3.34 0.25
CA VAL A 48 7.05 -2.87 0.80
C VAL A 48 7.21 -3.29 2.28
N SER A 49 6.11 -3.27 3.04
CA SER A 49 6.05 -3.76 4.43
C SER A 49 4.61 -4.03 4.86
N ASP A 50 4.40 -4.36 6.14
CA ASP A 50 3.09 -4.35 6.79
C ASP A 50 2.47 -2.94 6.95
N ARG A 51 3.25 -1.88 6.67
CA ARG A 51 2.86 -0.47 6.77
C ARG A 51 2.77 0.25 5.42
N ILE A 52 3.34 -0.31 4.35
CA ILE A 52 3.39 0.35 3.03
C ILE A 52 3.03 -0.68 1.95
N MET A 53 2.01 -0.36 1.17
CA MET A 53 1.64 -1.09 -0.04
C MET A 53 1.34 -0.11 -1.16
N ALA A 54 1.64 -0.49 -2.39
CA ALA A 54 1.13 0.19 -3.58
C ALA A 54 0.48 -0.80 -4.55
N VAL A 55 -0.49 -0.31 -5.30
CA VAL A 55 -1.03 -0.97 -6.50
C VAL A 55 -0.85 -0.03 -7.67
N ARG A 56 -0.33 -0.56 -8.78
CA ARG A 56 -0.30 0.15 -10.06
C ARG A 56 -1.55 -0.17 -10.87
N ILE A 57 -2.24 0.86 -11.35
CA ILE A 57 -3.43 0.74 -12.20
C ILE A 57 -3.09 1.34 -13.57
N ASP A 58 -3.13 0.50 -14.60
CA ASP A 58 -2.81 0.86 -15.97
C ASP A 58 -4.13 1.08 -16.73
N THR A 59 -4.56 2.33 -16.85
CA THR A 59 -5.77 2.70 -17.60
C THR A 59 -5.42 3.18 -19.00
N LYS A 60 -6.42 3.38 -19.86
CA LYS A 60 -6.19 3.96 -21.20
C LYS A 60 -5.79 5.44 -21.12
N GLU A 61 -6.20 6.09 -20.04
CA GLU A 61 -6.02 7.50 -19.75
C GLU A 61 -4.69 7.79 -19.04
N GLY A 62 -3.97 6.75 -18.60
CA GLY A 62 -2.67 6.86 -17.94
C GLY A 62 -2.43 5.79 -16.88
N TYR A 63 -1.27 5.87 -16.24
CA TYR A 63 -0.82 4.94 -15.23
C TYR A 63 -0.90 5.60 -13.84
N TRP A 64 -1.44 4.88 -12.87
CA TRP A 64 -1.57 5.36 -11.50
C TRP A 64 -0.82 4.46 -10.54
N ALA A 65 0.04 5.04 -9.71
CA ALA A 65 0.61 4.40 -8.54
C ALA A 65 -0.17 4.82 -7.29
N ILE A 66 -0.98 3.90 -6.75
CA ILE A 66 -1.83 4.15 -5.58
C ILE A 66 -1.19 3.50 -4.36
N PHE A 67 -0.71 4.32 -3.43
CA PHE A 67 -0.12 3.89 -2.17
C PHE A 67 -1.15 3.91 -1.04
N PHE A 68 -1.10 2.90 -0.19
CA PHE A 68 -1.76 2.88 1.11
C PHE A 68 -0.73 2.71 2.20
N VAL A 69 -0.64 3.69 3.10
CA VAL A 69 0.40 3.79 4.12
C VAL A 69 -0.17 3.85 5.53
N TYR A 70 0.57 3.32 6.49
CA TYR A 70 0.28 3.37 7.92
C TYR A 70 1.52 3.87 8.68
N ALA A 71 1.56 5.17 8.95
CA ALA A 71 2.67 5.82 9.63
C ALA A 71 2.95 5.18 11.02
N PRO A 72 4.23 5.10 11.43
CA PRO A 72 4.58 4.73 12.80
C PRO A 72 3.93 5.68 13.82
N GLN A 73 3.53 5.15 14.97
CA GLN A 73 2.91 5.97 16.04
C GLN A 73 3.98 6.79 16.77
N ALA A 74 3.57 7.84 17.50
CA ALA A 74 4.50 8.69 18.26
C ALA A 74 5.40 7.91 19.24
N GLY A 75 4.92 6.79 19.78
CA GLY A 75 5.66 5.90 20.68
C GLY A 75 6.59 4.88 20.00
N CYS A 76 6.63 4.82 18.67
CA CYS A 76 7.62 4.03 17.93
C CYS A 76 9.03 4.60 18.11
N SER A 77 10.05 3.74 17.96
CA SER A 77 11.43 4.21 18.04
C SER A 77 11.78 5.10 16.84
N GLU A 78 12.76 6.00 17.01
CA GLU A 78 13.25 6.83 15.91
C GLU A 78 13.76 5.97 14.74
N SER A 79 14.40 4.83 15.02
CA SER A 79 14.82 3.89 13.98
C SER A 79 13.66 3.34 13.15
N GLU A 80 12.50 3.05 13.76
CA GLU A 80 11.31 2.58 13.03
C GLU A 80 10.72 3.70 12.16
N LYS A 81 10.76 4.95 12.65
CA LYS A 81 10.32 6.13 11.89
C LYS A 81 11.23 6.41 10.69
N ASP A 82 12.54 6.39 10.90
CA ASP A 82 13.54 6.59 9.85
C ASP A 82 13.46 5.50 8.79
N GLU A 83 13.32 4.23 9.20
CA GLU A 83 13.16 3.11 8.28
C GLU A 83 11.88 3.24 7.46
N PHE A 84 10.76 3.62 8.09
CA PHE A 84 9.50 3.87 7.37
C PHE A 84 9.65 4.98 6.34
N CYS A 85 10.25 6.12 6.72
CA CYS A 85 10.48 7.25 5.82
C CYS A 85 11.37 6.86 4.64
N TRP A 86 12.47 6.14 4.90
CA TRP A 86 13.38 5.67 3.86
C TRP A 86 12.69 4.70 2.89
N ARG A 87 11.96 3.69 3.40
CA ARG A 87 11.22 2.73 2.56
C ARG A 87 10.14 3.41 1.72
N LEU A 88 9.47 4.44 2.25
CA LEU A 88 8.46 5.20 1.51
C LEU A 88 9.09 6.04 0.40
N ASP A 89 10.18 6.76 0.69
CA ASP A 89 10.93 7.55 -0.30
C ASP A 89 11.47 6.67 -1.42
N ASP A 90 12.10 5.54 -1.09
CA ASP A 90 12.59 4.56 -2.07
C ASP A 90 11.46 4.04 -2.97
N ALA A 91 10.33 3.66 -2.38
CA ALA A 91 9.18 3.18 -3.13
C ALA A 91 8.57 4.27 -4.05
N ILE A 92 8.52 5.53 -3.61
CA ILE A 92 8.05 6.65 -4.44
C ILE A 92 9.02 6.91 -5.61
N ARG A 93 10.33 6.87 -5.36
CA ARG A 93 11.35 7.06 -6.40
C ARG A 93 11.38 5.93 -7.42
N SER A 94 10.90 4.75 -7.06
CA SER A 94 10.81 3.61 -7.98
C SER A 94 9.65 3.72 -8.99
N ILE A 95 8.77 4.71 -8.83
CA ILE A 95 7.63 4.93 -9.73
C ILE A 95 8.14 5.43 -11.09
N PRO A 96 7.69 4.85 -12.22
CA PRO A 96 8.05 5.34 -13.54
C PRO A 96 7.69 6.82 -13.73
N GLU A 97 8.56 7.56 -14.41
CA GLU A 97 8.31 8.96 -14.74
C GLU A 97 7.03 9.09 -15.60
N GLY A 98 6.13 9.98 -15.19
CA GLY A 98 4.84 10.20 -15.87
C GLY A 98 3.66 9.40 -15.30
N ASP A 99 3.89 8.43 -14.40
CA ASP A 99 2.81 7.81 -13.64
C ASP A 99 2.22 8.85 -12.64
N TYR A 100 0.90 8.88 -12.51
CA TYR A 100 0.21 9.66 -11.49
C TYR A 100 0.37 9.00 -10.12
N LEU A 101 0.70 9.80 -9.10
CA LEU A 101 0.85 9.32 -7.73
C LEU A 101 -0.36 9.71 -6.87
N ALA A 102 -0.93 8.74 -6.17
CA ALA A 102 -1.88 8.95 -5.10
C ALA A 102 -1.41 8.23 -3.83
N ILE A 103 -1.41 8.92 -2.69
CA ILE A 103 -1.08 8.34 -1.38
C ILE A 103 -2.29 8.50 -0.46
N ALA A 104 -2.74 7.40 0.14
CA ALA A 104 -3.82 7.37 1.11
C ALA A 104 -3.40 6.57 2.35
N GLY A 105 -4.18 6.66 3.42
CA GLY A 105 -3.99 5.87 4.64
C GLY A 105 -3.86 6.73 5.88
N ASN A 106 -3.23 6.18 6.91
CA ASN A 106 -3.02 6.90 8.15
C ASN A 106 -1.67 7.60 8.11
N LEU A 107 -1.70 8.91 7.96
CA LEU A 107 -0.52 9.76 7.94
C LEU A 107 -0.29 10.43 9.31
N ASP A 108 -0.82 9.87 10.40
CA ASP A 108 -0.70 10.38 11.78
C ASP A 108 0.67 11.04 12.01
N GLY A 109 0.69 12.37 11.86
CA GLY A 109 1.87 13.22 11.97
C GLY A 109 1.78 13.99 13.27
N HIS A 110 1.92 13.27 14.38
CA HIS A 110 2.09 13.85 15.71
C HIS A 110 3.57 13.91 16.09
#